data_AF-A0A1V5UZG5-F1
#
_entry.id   AF-A0A1V5UZG5-F1
#
_cell.length_a   1.000
_cell.length_b   1.000
_cell.length_c   1.000
_cell.angle_alpha   90.00
_cell.angle_beta   90.00
_cell.angle_gamma   90.00
#
_symmetry.space_group_name_H-M   'P 1'
#
loop_
_entity.id
_entity.type
_entity.pdbx_description
1 polymer ?
#
loop_
_entity_poly.entity_id
_entity_poly.type
_entity_poly.pdbx_seq_one_letter_code
_entity_poly.pdbx_strand_id
1 'polypeptide(L)'
;MNEQQEGVTAQKEETIRPNVETASVPEEKICCTRCATEIPDIDAVCPACGFVWDATRKQNIITYFHIYCIGLVAALLNAVIQFFLQGRWLMSFAFGALTGIIGIVTYIYALMFLYQCWSLIPKKDRRAWPGQYIGFLFVPFYNLYWMFPAYYGLVKRQNALLPEGKRGNGNVVLAMLILPYVFVFFMIMVGAVTGILLVMNPGYARWLQARYLQEFTVVVFNILMIVIGYLAMLQLKNGACSLLELPPEEKSRIMMSVPGAPGTKKVPLWPVWTSGGCCGCFFFMFMAGIVAGIFGYCSNNEQRINVQCRNNMKQIGLALKMYSEDNKGQYPPYCGEKGLTMLSGKHYLPEKVLVCPNAAKSPTPDGAAYVYLGGLNSEAAPDTILAVCGTSHDVGKDTRFHVLFADGSVPEIILPGKVGYAELFQKCCVILDDRNGFTEKGKQLPPATRDYILRLLDTEQAKKPVSLRK
;
A
#
# COMPACT_ATOMS: atom_id res chain seq x y z
N MET A 1 -23.19 -47.38 46.93
CA MET A 1 -22.30 -47.22 48.11
C MET A 1 -22.80 -46.01 48.86
N ASN A 2 -23.52 -46.27 49.96
CA ASN A 2 -24.05 -45.27 50.87
C ASN A 2 -22.97 -44.96 51.90
N GLU A 3 -22.54 -43.70 52.00
CA GLU A 3 -21.77 -43.21 53.13
C GLU A 3 -22.68 -42.35 54.02
N GLN A 4 -22.87 -42.85 55.24
CA GLN A 4 -23.48 -42.17 56.36
C GLN A 4 -22.57 -41.03 56.83
N GLN A 5 -23.14 -39.83 57.02
CA GLN A 5 -22.49 -38.77 57.78
C GLN A 5 -23.17 -38.66 59.15
N GLU A 6 -22.37 -38.91 60.17
CA GLU A 6 -22.69 -38.81 61.59
C GLU A 6 -22.87 -37.34 62.00
N GLY A 7 -23.94 -37.08 62.73
CA GLY A 7 -24.22 -35.79 63.36
C GLY A 7 -23.40 -35.62 64.63
N VAL A 8 -22.55 -34.59 64.64
CA VAL A 8 -21.89 -34.08 65.85
C VAL A 8 -22.63 -32.83 66.30
N THR A 9 -23.48 -32.99 67.31
CA THR A 9 -24.10 -31.89 68.06
C THR A 9 -23.07 -31.25 68.99
N ALA A 10 -22.46 -30.15 68.56
CA ALA A 10 -21.64 -29.30 69.41
C ALA A 10 -22.54 -28.36 70.23
N GLN A 11 -22.53 -28.53 71.55
CA GLN A 11 -23.13 -27.60 72.51
C GLN A 11 -22.40 -26.26 72.44
N LYS A 12 -23.17 -25.20 72.18
CA LYS A 12 -22.69 -23.83 72.07
C LYS A 12 -22.68 -23.20 73.47
N GLU A 13 -21.49 -23.13 74.06
CA GLU A 13 -21.22 -22.45 75.32
C GLU A 13 -21.32 -20.93 75.11
N GLU A 14 -22.32 -20.30 75.72
CA GLU A 14 -22.64 -18.89 75.55
C GLU A 14 -21.77 -18.05 76.48
N THR A 15 -20.53 -17.80 76.07
CA THR A 15 -19.60 -16.92 76.80
C THR A 15 -20.02 -15.47 76.63
N ILE A 16 -20.57 -14.88 77.70
CA ILE A 16 -20.90 -13.46 77.82
C ILE A 16 -19.62 -12.65 77.62
N ARG A 17 -19.44 -12.07 76.43
CA ARG A 17 -18.33 -11.15 76.15
C ARG A 17 -18.65 -9.78 76.75
N PRO A 18 -17.68 -9.12 77.41
CA PRO A 18 -17.85 -7.77 77.90
C PRO A 18 -18.15 -6.82 76.73
N ASN A 19 -19.00 -5.84 77.00
CA ASN A 19 -19.44 -4.80 76.08
C ASN A 19 -18.24 -3.94 75.66
N VAL A 20 -17.49 -4.38 74.65
CA VAL A 20 -16.44 -3.60 74.02
C VAL A 20 -17.15 -2.48 73.28
N GLU A 21 -16.99 -1.23 73.74
CA GLU A 21 -17.35 -0.04 72.98
C GLU A 21 -16.82 -0.22 71.56
N THR A 22 -17.72 -0.45 70.62
CA THR A 22 -17.40 -0.52 69.20
C THR A 22 -16.75 0.79 68.84
N ALA A 23 -15.42 0.76 68.66
CA ALA A 23 -14.66 1.89 68.13
C ALA A 23 -15.43 2.43 66.94
N SER A 24 -15.81 3.70 66.99
CA SER A 24 -16.57 4.36 65.94
C SER A 24 -15.88 4.07 64.61
N VAL A 25 -16.58 3.36 63.73
CA VAL A 25 -16.06 3.04 62.40
C VAL A 25 -15.71 4.38 61.76
N PRO A 26 -14.43 4.62 61.41
CA PRO A 26 -14.03 5.90 60.85
C PRO A 26 -14.88 6.17 59.62
N GLU A 27 -15.54 7.32 59.58
CA GLU A 27 -16.39 7.72 58.46
C GLU A 27 -15.61 7.56 57.16
N GLU A 28 -16.07 6.66 56.29
CA GLU A 28 -15.41 6.39 55.01
C GLU A 28 -15.48 7.64 54.14
N LYS A 29 -14.32 8.19 53.80
CA LYS A 29 -14.22 9.40 53.00
C LYS A 29 -14.35 9.10 51.52
N ILE A 30 -15.22 9.83 50.83
CA ILE A 30 -15.40 9.72 49.39
C ILE A 30 -14.23 10.41 48.68
N CYS A 31 -13.55 9.68 47.79
CA CYS A 31 -12.38 10.19 47.07
C CYS A 31 -12.66 10.31 45.56
N CYS A 32 -12.19 11.39 44.94
CA CYS A 32 -12.28 11.59 43.49
C CYS A 32 -11.52 10.50 42.72
N THR A 33 -12.16 9.83 41.77
CA THR A 33 -11.50 8.76 40.98
C THR A 33 -10.38 9.24 40.06
N ARG A 34 -10.34 10.53 39.75
CA ARG A 34 -9.27 11.13 38.94
C ARG A 34 -8.02 11.40 39.77
N CYS A 35 -8.10 12.24 40.80
CA CYS A 35 -6.93 12.71 41.57
C CYS A 35 -6.80 12.12 42.98
N ALA A 36 -7.79 11.37 43.46
CA ALA A 36 -7.91 10.85 44.83
C ALA A 36 -8.06 11.92 45.92
N THR A 37 -8.41 13.17 45.56
CA THR A 37 -8.78 14.21 46.53
C THR A 37 -10.13 13.88 47.15
N GLU A 38 -10.26 14.06 48.46
CA GLU A 38 -11.52 13.93 49.20
C GLU A 38 -12.58 14.88 48.62
N ILE A 39 -13.80 14.39 48.45
CA ILE A 39 -14.95 15.16 47.97
C ILE A 39 -16.10 15.07 48.97
N PRO A 40 -16.87 16.15 49.16
CA PRO A 40 -17.93 16.19 50.18
C PRO A 40 -19.12 15.31 49.81
N ASP A 41 -19.38 15.11 48.51
CA ASP A 41 -20.49 14.33 47.99
C ASP A 41 -20.11 13.72 46.62
N ILE A 42 -20.80 12.66 46.21
CA ILE A 42 -20.61 11.92 44.94
C ILE A 42 -20.84 12.81 43.72
N ASP A 43 -21.81 13.71 43.82
CA ASP A 43 -22.17 14.63 42.75
C ASP A 43 -21.40 15.97 42.83
N ALA A 44 -20.57 16.16 43.86
CA ALA A 44 -19.77 17.37 44.01
C ALA A 44 -18.65 17.43 42.96
N VAL A 45 -18.41 18.63 42.43
CA VAL A 45 -17.26 18.91 41.58
C VAL A 45 -15.99 18.76 42.41
N CYS A 46 -15.08 17.88 41.99
CA CYS A 46 -13.82 17.71 42.69
C CYS A 46 -13.02 19.03 42.67
N PRO A 47 -12.67 19.61 43.83
CA PRO A 47 -12.04 20.93 43.90
C PRO A 47 -10.63 20.95 43.30
N ALA A 48 -9.94 19.80 43.26
CA ALA A 48 -8.57 19.71 42.76
C ALA A 48 -8.46 19.54 41.24
N CYS A 49 -9.44 18.91 40.59
CA CYS A 49 -9.34 18.57 39.17
C CYS A 49 -10.59 18.82 38.32
N GLY A 50 -11.64 19.40 38.91
CA GLY A 50 -12.91 19.72 38.25
C GLY A 50 -13.70 18.49 37.79
N PHE A 51 -13.40 17.30 38.32
CA PHE A 51 -14.07 16.07 37.93
C PHE A 51 -15.47 16.00 38.54
N VAL A 52 -16.46 15.64 37.71
CA VAL A 52 -17.86 15.45 38.12
C VAL A 52 -18.36 14.10 37.60
N TRP A 53 -19.19 13.41 38.39
CA TRP A 53 -19.86 12.15 38.02
C TRP A 53 -21.33 12.39 37.66
N ASP A 54 -21.58 13.35 36.76
CA ASP A 54 -22.92 13.85 36.45
C ASP A 54 -23.48 13.44 35.07
N ALA A 55 -24.70 13.90 34.80
CA ALA A 55 -25.38 13.75 33.52
C ALA A 55 -24.64 14.45 32.36
N THR A 56 -23.94 15.57 32.62
CA THR A 56 -23.17 16.30 31.61
C THR A 56 -22.11 15.41 30.98
N ARG A 57 -21.41 14.63 31.79
CA ARG A 57 -20.39 13.72 31.28
C ARG A 57 -20.94 12.56 30.49
N LYS A 58 -22.08 12.00 30.92
CA LYS A 58 -22.81 11.00 30.13
C LYS A 58 -23.10 11.55 28.74
N GLN A 59 -23.57 12.80 28.67
CA GLN A 59 -23.83 13.48 27.41
C GLN A 59 -22.56 13.64 26.56
N ASN A 60 -21.42 14.01 27.16
CA ASN A 60 -20.15 14.10 26.44
C ASN A 60 -19.70 12.76 25.85
N ILE A 61 -19.81 11.66 26.60
CA ILE A 61 -19.50 10.30 26.11
C ILE A 61 -20.40 9.94 24.93
N ILE A 62 -21.70 10.22 25.02
CA ILE A 62 -22.68 9.98 23.96
C ILE A 62 -22.35 10.83 22.72
N THR A 63 -22.03 12.11 22.90
CA THR A 63 -21.67 13.03 21.82
C THR A 63 -20.41 12.56 21.08
N TYR A 64 -19.34 12.22 21.80
CA TYR A 64 -18.11 11.72 21.16
C TYR A 64 -18.34 10.39 20.43
N PHE A 65 -19.17 9.49 20.99
CA PHE A 65 -19.58 8.26 20.32
C PHE A 65 -20.38 8.54 19.03
N HIS A 66 -21.32 9.48 19.05
CA HIS A 66 -22.08 9.84 17.85
C HIS A 66 -21.21 10.46 16.76
N ILE A 67 -20.29 11.37 17.11
CA ILE A 67 -19.35 11.95 16.14
C ILE A 67 -18.47 10.86 15.53
N TYR A 68 -18.00 9.92 16.34
CA TYR A 68 -17.29 8.74 15.84
C TYR A 68 -18.14 7.93 14.85
N CYS A 69 -19.39 7.63 15.17
CA CYS A 69 -20.30 6.90 14.28
C CYS A 69 -20.57 7.66 12.96
N ILE A 70 -20.78 8.98 13.00
CA ILE A 70 -20.94 9.82 11.80
C ILE A 70 -19.68 9.72 10.93
N GLY A 71 -18.51 9.79 11.56
CA GLY A 71 -17.22 9.62 10.89
C GLY A 71 -17.07 8.26 10.19
N LEU A 72 -17.47 7.16 10.85
CA LEU A 72 -17.48 5.83 10.26
C LEU A 72 -18.41 5.72 9.05
N VAL A 73 -19.62 6.28 9.15
CA VAL A 73 -20.58 6.30 8.03
C VAL A 73 -20.05 7.14 6.87
N ALA A 74 -19.46 8.30 7.15
CA ALA A 74 -18.86 9.14 6.12
C ALA A 74 -17.68 8.43 5.42
N ALA A 75 -16.83 7.73 6.17
CA ALA A 75 -15.75 6.92 5.61
C ALA A 75 -16.29 5.77 4.73
N LEU A 76 -17.38 5.11 5.15
CA LEU A 76 -18.04 4.08 4.36
C LEU A 76 -18.59 4.62 3.04
N LEU A 77 -19.36 5.72 3.10
CA LEU A 77 -19.92 6.36 1.93
C LEU A 77 -18.82 6.76 0.96
N ASN A 78 -17.71 7.29 1.47
CA ASN A 78 -16.57 7.65 0.64
C ASN A 78 -15.92 6.42 -0.03
N ALA A 79 -15.75 5.31 0.70
CA ALA A 79 -15.22 4.07 0.12
C ALA A 79 -16.12 3.54 -1.00
N VAL A 80 -17.44 3.62 -0.84
CA VAL A 80 -18.41 3.25 -1.88
C VAL A 80 -18.31 4.20 -3.09
N ILE A 81 -18.26 5.52 -2.87
CA ILE A 81 -18.10 6.51 -3.95
C ILE A 81 -16.81 6.26 -4.73
N GLN A 82 -15.70 6.00 -4.04
CA GLN A 82 -14.41 5.67 -4.66
C GLN A 82 -14.49 4.44 -5.56
N PHE A 83 -15.22 3.41 -5.11
CA PHE A 83 -15.45 2.20 -5.90
C PHE A 83 -16.17 2.50 -7.22
N PHE A 84 -17.10 3.47 -7.25
CA PHE A 84 -17.81 3.84 -8.48
C PHE A 84 -17.04 4.84 -9.37
N LEU A 85 -16.12 5.62 -8.82
CA LEU A 85 -15.33 6.64 -9.56
C LEU A 85 -14.07 6.07 -10.23
N GLN A 86 -14.01 4.75 -10.41
CA GLN A 86 -12.88 4.08 -11.04
C GLN A 86 -12.56 4.66 -12.43
N GLY A 87 -11.27 4.91 -12.68
CA GLY A 87 -10.77 5.51 -13.92
C GLY A 87 -10.57 7.03 -13.88
N ARG A 88 -11.09 7.72 -12.86
CA ARG A 88 -10.90 9.17 -12.67
C ARG A 88 -9.93 9.46 -11.52
N TRP A 89 -8.63 9.30 -11.80
CA TRP A 89 -7.55 9.42 -10.81
C TRP A 89 -7.63 10.70 -9.98
N LEU A 90 -7.86 11.86 -10.59
CA LEU A 90 -7.96 13.14 -9.89
C LEU A 90 -9.08 13.13 -8.83
N MET A 91 -10.25 12.58 -9.17
CA MET A 91 -11.37 12.45 -8.24
C MET A 91 -10.99 11.47 -7.12
N SER A 92 -10.34 10.36 -7.44
CA SER A 92 -9.87 9.42 -6.42
C SER A 92 -8.89 10.03 -5.43
N PHE A 93 -7.96 10.87 -5.89
CA PHE A 93 -7.07 11.63 -4.99
C PHE A 93 -7.85 12.59 -4.09
N ALA A 94 -8.76 13.37 -4.66
CA ALA A 94 -9.55 14.35 -3.90
C ALA A 94 -10.40 13.68 -2.80
N PHE A 95 -11.14 12.63 -3.16
CA PHE A 95 -11.94 11.85 -2.19
C PHE A 95 -11.05 11.07 -1.20
N GLY A 96 -9.84 10.68 -1.60
CA GLY A 96 -8.86 10.06 -0.71
C GLY A 96 -8.37 11.03 0.36
N ALA A 97 -8.02 12.26 -0.04
CA ALA A 97 -7.63 13.33 0.88
C ALA A 97 -8.76 13.69 1.85
N LEU A 98 -10.00 13.81 1.34
CA LEU A 98 -11.18 14.06 2.17
C LEU A 98 -11.41 12.94 3.20
N THR A 99 -11.27 11.68 2.79
CA THR A 99 -11.35 10.53 3.72
C THR A 99 -10.28 10.60 4.79
N GLY A 100 -9.05 10.98 4.43
CA GLY A 100 -7.96 11.15 5.38
C GLY A 100 -8.30 12.18 6.46
N ILE A 101 -8.84 13.33 6.07
CA ILE A 101 -9.27 14.38 7.01
C ILE A 101 -10.40 13.88 7.92
N ILE A 102 -11.44 13.27 7.35
CA ILE A 102 -12.56 12.69 8.11
C ILE A 102 -12.05 11.62 9.08
N GLY A 103 -11.14 10.76 8.63
CA GLY A 103 -10.52 9.71 9.43
C GLY A 103 -9.75 10.26 10.63
N ILE A 104 -8.96 11.33 10.44
CA ILE A 104 -8.23 12.00 11.53
C ILE A 104 -9.20 12.55 12.57
N VAL A 105 -10.24 13.27 12.14
CA VAL A 105 -11.26 13.83 13.06
C VAL A 105 -11.96 12.69 13.82
N THR A 106 -12.42 11.67 13.11
CA THR A 106 -13.07 10.48 13.68
C THR A 106 -12.18 9.80 14.72
N TYR A 107 -10.88 9.67 14.43
CA TYR A 107 -9.90 9.07 15.32
C TYR A 107 -9.68 9.90 16.59
N ILE A 108 -9.56 11.23 16.48
CA ILE A 108 -9.44 12.12 17.63
C ILE A 108 -10.64 11.96 18.58
N TYR A 109 -11.86 11.96 18.03
CA TYR A 109 -13.07 11.76 18.83
C TYR A 109 -13.15 10.36 19.46
N ALA A 110 -12.68 9.32 18.78
CA ALA A 110 -12.56 7.97 19.36
C ALA A 110 -11.60 7.95 20.57
N LEU A 111 -10.48 8.66 20.49
CA LEU A 111 -9.54 8.79 21.61
C LEU A 111 -10.10 9.63 22.75
N MET A 112 -10.82 10.72 22.46
CA MET A 112 -11.51 11.50 23.48
C MET A 112 -12.59 10.67 24.19
N PHE A 113 -13.36 9.88 23.45
CA PHE A 113 -14.31 8.92 24.01
C PHE A 113 -13.60 7.91 24.93
N LEU A 114 -12.49 7.33 24.45
CA LEU A 114 -11.71 6.35 25.23
C LEU A 114 -11.15 6.97 26.52
N TYR A 115 -10.69 8.23 26.46
CA TYR A 115 -10.23 8.99 27.61
C TYR A 115 -11.34 9.11 28.66
N GLN A 116 -12.54 9.47 28.21
CA GLN A 116 -13.69 9.64 29.09
C GLN A 116 -14.05 8.32 29.77
N CYS A 117 -14.04 7.20 29.04
CA CYS A 117 -14.32 5.89 29.62
C CYS A 117 -13.27 5.48 30.67
N TRP A 118 -11.98 5.64 30.38
CA TRP A 118 -10.90 5.32 31.34
C TRP A 118 -10.89 6.20 32.57
N SER A 119 -11.31 7.45 32.43
CA SER A 119 -11.37 8.38 33.55
C SER A 119 -12.53 8.10 34.50
N LEU A 120 -13.49 7.23 34.14
CA LEU A 120 -14.49 6.71 35.08
C LEU A 120 -13.95 5.60 36.00
N ILE A 121 -12.87 4.92 35.58
CA ILE A 121 -12.27 3.83 36.36
C ILE A 121 -11.44 4.42 37.52
N PRO A 122 -11.67 3.98 38.78
CA PRO A 122 -10.90 4.41 39.93
C PRO A 122 -9.39 4.20 39.76
N LYS A 123 -8.60 5.13 40.32
CA LYS A 123 -7.14 5.11 40.20
C LYS A 123 -6.51 3.78 40.68
N LYS A 124 -7.05 3.17 41.72
CA LYS A 124 -6.59 1.87 42.26
C LYS A 124 -6.76 0.69 41.29
N ASP A 125 -7.76 0.77 40.41
CA ASP A 125 -8.14 -0.35 39.53
C ASP A 125 -7.48 -0.24 38.15
N ARG A 126 -6.71 0.82 37.89
CA ARG A 126 -6.00 1.05 36.64
C ARG A 126 -4.49 0.97 36.82
N ARG A 127 -3.80 0.34 35.87
CA ARG A 127 -2.33 0.24 35.84
C ARG A 127 -1.66 1.54 35.35
N ALA A 128 -2.37 2.30 34.54
CA ALA A 128 -1.90 3.53 33.91
C ALA A 128 -2.97 4.63 33.99
N TRP A 129 -2.55 5.87 33.78
CA TRP A 129 -3.47 7.01 33.69
C TRP A 129 -4.26 6.98 32.37
N PRO A 130 -5.48 7.54 32.31
CA PRO A 130 -6.26 7.62 31.06
C PRO A 130 -5.48 8.22 29.90
N GLY A 131 -4.74 9.31 30.16
CA GLY A 131 -3.86 9.92 29.15
C GLY A 131 -2.68 9.05 28.74
N GLN A 132 -2.18 8.18 29.63
CA GLN A 132 -1.11 7.23 29.27
C GLN A 132 -1.64 6.12 28.36
N TYR A 133 -2.83 5.56 28.64
CA TYR A 133 -3.43 4.57 27.74
C TYR A 133 -3.55 5.12 26.32
N ILE A 134 -3.99 6.37 26.17
CA ILE A 134 -4.09 7.02 24.86
C ILE A 134 -2.72 7.37 24.29
N GLY A 135 -1.83 7.95 25.08
CA GLY A 135 -0.48 8.32 24.63
C GLY A 135 0.30 7.12 24.09
N PHE A 136 0.15 5.95 24.72
CA PHE A 136 0.80 4.74 24.25
C PHE A 136 0.19 4.15 22.97
N LEU A 137 -1.05 4.51 22.60
CA LEU A 137 -1.62 4.16 21.28
C LEU A 137 -0.95 4.93 20.13
N PHE A 138 -0.22 6.01 20.41
CA PHE A 138 0.53 6.76 19.41
C PHE A 138 1.96 6.24 19.18
N VAL A 139 2.43 5.29 19.99
CA VAL A 139 3.77 4.72 19.85
C VAL A 139 3.74 3.68 18.72
N PRO A 140 4.49 3.86 17.62
CA PRO A 140 4.47 2.93 16.49
C PRO A 140 4.84 1.51 16.91
N PHE A 141 4.17 0.52 16.34
CA PHE A 141 4.31 -0.92 16.62
C PHE A 141 3.92 -1.34 18.05
N TYR A 142 4.27 -0.54 19.06
CA TYR A 142 3.89 -0.75 20.44
C TYR A 142 2.41 -0.42 20.69
N ASN A 143 1.78 0.36 19.81
CA ASN A 143 0.34 0.59 19.79
C ASN A 143 -0.46 -0.71 19.72
N LEU A 144 0.03 -1.74 19.01
CA LEU A 144 -0.59 -3.05 18.91
C LEU A 144 -0.72 -3.70 20.29
N TYR A 145 0.38 -3.69 21.05
CA TYR A 145 0.37 -4.19 22.42
C TYR A 145 -0.58 -3.37 23.30
N TRP A 146 -0.52 -2.03 23.23
CA TRP A 146 -1.32 -1.15 24.09
C TRP A 146 -2.81 -1.10 23.77
N MET A 147 -3.21 -1.49 22.57
CA MET A 147 -4.63 -1.62 22.22
C MET A 147 -5.34 -2.63 23.12
N PHE A 148 -4.68 -3.72 23.52
CA PHE A 148 -5.29 -4.72 24.41
C PHE A 148 -5.54 -4.16 25.82
N PRO A 149 -4.54 -3.62 26.55
CA PRO A 149 -4.79 -2.93 27.81
C PRO A 149 -5.81 -1.81 27.68
N ALA A 150 -5.76 -1.00 26.62
CA ALA A 150 -6.61 0.18 26.48
C ALA A 150 -8.09 -0.16 26.21
N TYR A 151 -8.39 -1.18 25.40
CA TYR A 151 -9.77 -1.53 25.04
C TYR A 151 -10.28 -2.74 25.83
N TYR A 152 -9.62 -3.90 25.72
CA TYR A 152 -10.04 -5.11 26.45
C TYR A 152 -9.86 -4.95 27.97
N GLY A 153 -8.76 -4.34 28.40
CA GLY A 153 -8.53 -4.02 29.81
C GLY A 153 -9.60 -3.10 30.40
N LEU A 154 -10.12 -2.14 29.61
CA LEU A 154 -11.19 -1.25 30.03
C LEU A 154 -12.48 -2.03 30.30
N VAL A 155 -12.92 -2.88 29.37
CA VAL A 155 -14.14 -3.70 29.53
C VAL A 155 -14.03 -4.59 30.77
N LYS A 156 -12.87 -5.23 30.97
CA LYS A 156 -12.66 -6.09 32.14
C LYS A 156 -12.81 -5.32 33.45
N ARG A 157 -12.34 -4.06 33.51
CA ARG A 157 -12.48 -3.20 34.69
C ARG A 157 -13.91 -2.68 34.85
N GLN A 158 -14.58 -2.29 33.77
CA GLN A 158 -16.00 -1.93 33.81
C GLN A 158 -16.82 -3.09 34.36
N ASN A 159 -16.61 -4.31 33.86
CA ASN A 159 -17.32 -5.50 34.32
C ASN A 159 -17.06 -5.86 35.78
N ALA A 160 -15.86 -5.59 36.29
CA ALA A 160 -15.53 -5.80 37.70
C ALA A 160 -16.28 -4.83 38.63
N LEU A 161 -16.65 -3.65 38.12
CA LEU A 161 -17.38 -2.62 38.85
C LEU A 161 -18.90 -2.71 38.65
N LEU A 162 -19.36 -3.39 37.60
CA LEU A 162 -20.78 -3.51 37.26
C LEU A 162 -21.40 -4.79 37.86
N PRO A 163 -22.69 -4.72 38.25
CA PRO A 163 -23.46 -5.90 38.64
C PRO A 163 -23.60 -6.86 37.45
N GLU A 164 -23.78 -8.15 37.72
CA GLU A 164 -23.69 -9.22 36.71
C GLU A 164 -24.58 -9.00 35.49
N GLY A 165 -25.82 -8.51 35.69
CA GLY A 165 -26.77 -8.24 34.61
C GLY A 165 -26.40 -7.06 33.70
N LYS A 166 -25.42 -6.22 34.07
CA LYS A 166 -24.95 -5.07 33.29
C LYS A 166 -23.56 -5.28 32.67
N ARG A 167 -22.94 -6.46 32.87
CA ARG A 167 -21.59 -6.74 32.36
C ARG A 167 -21.61 -6.95 30.84
N GLY A 168 -20.66 -6.32 30.15
CA GLY A 168 -20.42 -6.56 28.73
C GLY A 168 -19.65 -7.85 28.48
N ASN A 169 -19.66 -8.37 27.26
CA ASN A 169 -18.87 -9.56 26.92
C ASN A 169 -17.43 -9.18 26.54
N GLY A 170 -16.49 -9.37 27.46
CA GLY A 170 -15.07 -9.07 27.22
C GLY A 170 -14.45 -9.87 26.06
N ASN A 171 -14.91 -11.10 25.81
CA ASN A 171 -14.39 -11.94 24.73
C ASN A 171 -14.78 -11.39 23.36
N VAL A 172 -15.96 -10.77 23.26
CA VAL A 172 -16.41 -10.09 22.03
C VAL A 172 -15.46 -8.94 21.72
N VAL A 173 -15.14 -8.08 22.70
CA VAL A 173 -14.19 -6.98 22.47
C VAL A 173 -12.79 -7.50 22.14
N LEU A 174 -12.32 -8.58 22.78
CA LEU A 174 -11.05 -9.20 22.44
C LEU A 174 -11.03 -9.71 20.98
N ALA A 175 -12.07 -10.42 20.55
CA ALA A 175 -12.19 -10.91 19.18
C ALA A 175 -12.21 -9.74 18.18
N MET A 176 -12.91 -8.65 18.49
CA MET A 176 -12.97 -7.44 17.68
C MET A 176 -11.62 -6.72 17.57
N LEU A 177 -10.73 -6.85 18.55
CA LEU A 177 -9.36 -6.33 18.49
C LEU A 177 -8.44 -7.21 17.65
N ILE A 178 -8.60 -8.54 17.68
CA ILE A 178 -7.72 -9.48 16.97
C ILE A 178 -8.07 -9.59 15.48
N LEU A 179 -9.37 -9.66 15.16
CA LEU A 179 -9.86 -9.92 13.80
C LEU A 179 -9.32 -8.95 12.73
N PRO A 180 -9.22 -7.63 12.99
CA PRO A 180 -8.60 -6.68 12.07
C PRO A 180 -7.18 -7.08 11.64
N TYR A 181 -6.36 -7.55 12.59
CA TYR A 181 -4.96 -7.88 12.33
C TYR A 181 -4.82 -9.19 11.57
N VAL A 182 -5.62 -10.20 11.92
CA VAL A 182 -5.68 -11.46 11.18
C VAL A 182 -6.06 -11.18 9.72
N PHE A 183 -7.03 -10.29 9.52
CA PHE A 183 -7.46 -9.92 8.18
C PHE A 183 -6.41 -9.09 7.42
N VAL A 184 -5.77 -8.10 8.05
CA VAL A 184 -4.68 -7.35 7.42
C VAL A 184 -3.54 -8.28 6.99
N PHE A 185 -3.18 -9.24 7.85
CA PHE A 185 -2.21 -10.27 7.50
C PHE A 185 -2.66 -11.10 6.28
N PHE A 186 -3.91 -11.56 6.28
CA PHE A 186 -4.50 -12.27 5.14
C PHE A 186 -4.46 -11.43 3.86
N MET A 187 -4.78 -10.14 3.91
CA MET A 187 -4.72 -9.23 2.75
C MET A 187 -3.31 -9.04 2.22
N ILE A 188 -2.31 -8.92 3.10
CA ILE A 188 -0.90 -8.87 2.70
C ILE A 188 -0.51 -10.15 1.97
N MET A 189 -0.93 -11.31 2.48
CA MET A 189 -0.68 -12.60 1.83
C MET A 189 -1.37 -12.71 0.45
N VAL A 190 -2.64 -12.34 0.35
CA VAL A 190 -3.38 -12.31 -0.92
C VAL A 190 -2.72 -11.36 -1.92
N GLY A 191 -2.31 -10.18 -1.48
CA GLY A 191 -1.58 -9.20 -2.30
C GLY A 191 -0.24 -9.73 -2.79
N ALA A 192 0.54 -10.38 -1.92
CA ALA A 192 1.82 -10.98 -2.27
C ALA A 192 1.66 -12.13 -3.28
N VAL A 193 0.70 -13.05 -3.06
CA VAL A 193 0.39 -14.13 -4.01
C VAL A 193 -0.05 -13.56 -5.35
N THR A 194 -0.92 -12.55 -5.35
CA THR A 194 -1.37 -11.87 -6.58
C THR A 194 -0.19 -11.23 -7.31
N GLY A 195 0.71 -10.55 -6.58
CA GLY A 195 1.92 -9.96 -7.14
C GLY A 195 2.86 -10.98 -7.78
N ILE A 196 3.09 -12.13 -7.13
CA ILE A 196 3.90 -13.22 -7.67
C ILE A 196 3.26 -13.78 -8.95
N LEU A 197 1.95 -14.04 -8.95
CA LEU A 197 1.23 -14.54 -10.11
C LEU A 197 1.31 -13.57 -11.30
N LEU A 198 1.26 -12.25 -11.05
CA LEU A 198 1.44 -11.23 -12.07
C LEU A 198 2.85 -11.23 -12.68
N VAL A 199 3.89 -11.44 -11.87
CA VAL A 199 5.28 -11.55 -12.35
C VAL A 199 5.47 -12.82 -13.19
N MET A 200 4.89 -13.94 -12.75
CA MET A 200 5.02 -15.23 -13.44
C MET A 200 4.25 -15.30 -14.75
N ASN A 201 3.15 -14.57 -14.89
CA ASN A 201 2.32 -14.58 -16.09
C ASN A 201 1.85 -13.17 -16.47
N PRO A 202 2.69 -12.37 -17.15
CA PRO A 202 2.33 -11.02 -17.58
C PRO A 202 1.21 -11.00 -18.64
N GLY A 203 0.95 -12.15 -19.30
CA GLY A 203 -0.15 -12.34 -20.25
C GLY A 203 -1.50 -12.58 -19.58
N TYR A 204 -1.56 -12.62 -18.25
CA TYR A 204 -2.81 -12.70 -17.49
C TYR A 204 -3.58 -11.37 -17.64
N ALA A 205 -4.23 -11.20 -18.80
CA ALA A 205 -5.06 -10.07 -19.23
C ALA A 205 -6.32 -9.84 -18.38
N ARG A 206 -6.33 -10.35 -17.15
CA ARG A 206 -7.26 -10.04 -16.07
C ARG A 206 -6.74 -8.92 -15.18
N TRP A 207 -5.88 -8.03 -15.70
CA TRP A 207 -5.46 -6.84 -14.95
C TRP A 207 -6.69 -6.03 -14.46
N LEU A 208 -7.79 -6.03 -15.24
CA LEU A 208 -9.09 -5.54 -14.78
C LEU A 208 -9.68 -6.38 -13.64
N GLN A 209 -9.82 -7.71 -13.79
CA GLN A 209 -10.46 -8.56 -12.77
C GLN A 209 -9.67 -8.59 -11.44
N ALA A 210 -8.34 -8.57 -11.49
CA ALA A 210 -7.50 -8.51 -10.29
C ALA A 210 -7.69 -7.18 -9.54
N ARG A 211 -7.76 -6.07 -10.27
CA ARG A 211 -8.07 -4.76 -9.69
C ARG A 211 -9.47 -4.72 -9.08
N TYR A 212 -10.49 -5.17 -9.79
CA TYR A 212 -11.87 -5.24 -9.27
C TYR A 212 -11.96 -6.10 -8.02
N LEU A 213 -11.30 -7.28 -8.02
CA LEU A 213 -11.30 -8.17 -6.87
C LEU A 213 -10.59 -7.53 -5.68
N GLN A 214 -9.46 -6.86 -5.90
CA GLN A 214 -8.74 -6.14 -4.86
C GLN A 214 -9.60 -5.02 -4.26
N GLU A 215 -10.16 -4.15 -5.09
CA GLU A 215 -11.01 -3.04 -4.63
C GLU A 215 -12.27 -3.55 -3.90
N PHE A 216 -12.92 -4.58 -4.44
CA PHE A 216 -14.05 -5.22 -3.79
C PHE A 216 -13.68 -5.78 -2.42
N THR A 217 -12.55 -6.48 -2.32
CA THR A 217 -12.08 -7.05 -1.04
C THR A 217 -11.75 -5.94 -0.04
N VAL A 218 -11.18 -4.82 -0.49
CA VAL A 218 -10.93 -3.63 0.34
C VAL A 218 -12.24 -3.00 0.83
N VAL A 219 -13.26 -2.86 -0.03
CA VAL A 219 -14.57 -2.31 0.38
C VAL A 219 -15.25 -3.22 1.40
N VAL A 220 -15.32 -4.53 1.13
CA VAL A 220 -15.89 -5.52 2.06
C VAL A 220 -15.16 -5.50 3.40
N PHE A 221 -13.83 -5.40 3.37
CA PHE A 221 -13.04 -5.26 4.59
C PHE A 221 -13.37 -3.99 5.37
N ASN A 222 -13.42 -2.84 4.71
CA ASN A 222 -13.77 -1.58 5.37
C ASN A 222 -15.15 -1.66 6.03
N ILE A 223 -16.15 -2.25 5.35
CA ILE A 223 -17.48 -2.49 5.92
C ILE A 223 -17.37 -3.35 7.18
N LEU A 224 -16.68 -4.50 7.09
CA LEU A 224 -16.51 -5.41 8.21
C LEU A 224 -15.83 -4.72 9.40
N MET A 225 -14.76 -3.96 9.14
CA MET A 225 -14.01 -3.19 10.13
C MET A 225 -14.84 -2.11 10.80
N ILE A 226 -15.66 -1.40 10.03
CA ILE A 226 -16.57 -0.38 10.54
C ILE A 226 -17.61 -1.01 11.46
N VAL A 227 -18.21 -2.13 11.06
CA VAL A 227 -19.20 -2.86 11.87
C VAL A 227 -18.56 -3.36 13.16
N ILE A 228 -17.40 -4.00 13.08
CA ILE A 228 -16.65 -4.51 14.24
C ILE A 228 -16.25 -3.38 15.19
N GLY A 229 -15.68 -2.29 14.67
CA GLY A 229 -15.29 -1.12 15.44
C GLY A 229 -16.49 -0.45 16.12
N TYR A 230 -17.61 -0.32 15.40
CA TYR A 230 -18.86 0.19 15.95
C TYR A 230 -19.36 -0.67 17.13
N LEU A 231 -19.43 -1.99 16.96
CA LEU A 231 -19.88 -2.89 18.01
C LEU A 231 -18.96 -2.87 19.24
N ALA A 232 -17.64 -2.79 19.04
CA ALA A 232 -16.67 -2.67 20.13
C ALA A 232 -16.87 -1.38 20.93
N MET A 233 -17.03 -0.25 20.22
CA MET A 233 -17.25 1.06 20.84
C MET A 233 -18.63 1.14 21.52
N LEU A 234 -19.65 0.48 20.97
CA LEU A 234 -20.97 0.38 21.59
C LEU A 234 -20.92 -0.37 22.92
N GLN A 235 -20.15 -1.46 23.02
CA GLN A 235 -19.93 -2.18 24.28
C GLN A 235 -19.28 -1.28 25.34
N LEU A 236 -18.23 -0.54 24.97
CA LEU A 236 -17.56 0.41 25.86
C LEU A 236 -18.49 1.54 26.31
N LYS A 237 -19.32 2.06 25.40
CA LYS A 237 -20.30 3.10 25.68
C LYS A 237 -21.33 2.60 26.69
N ASN A 238 -21.88 1.41 26.46
CA ASN A 238 -22.88 0.81 27.34
C ASN A 238 -22.32 0.55 28.74
N GLY A 239 -21.07 0.05 28.84
CA GLY A 239 -20.38 -0.11 30.12
C GLY A 239 -20.15 1.22 30.85
N ALA A 240 -19.72 2.26 30.13
CA ALA A 240 -19.49 3.58 30.70
C ALA A 240 -20.79 4.27 31.16
N CYS A 241 -21.85 4.22 30.35
CA CYS A 241 -23.16 4.74 30.74
C CYS A 241 -23.75 3.98 31.93
N SER A 242 -23.60 2.65 31.96
CA SER A 242 -24.07 1.84 33.09
C SER A 242 -23.40 2.23 34.41
N LEU A 243 -22.11 2.58 34.38
CA LEU A 243 -21.38 3.09 35.55
C LEU A 243 -21.87 4.47 36.01
N LEU A 244 -22.25 5.33 35.08
CA LEU A 244 -22.81 6.67 35.39
C LEU A 244 -24.24 6.58 35.95
N GLU A 245 -24.98 5.54 35.60
CA GLU A 245 -26.37 5.27 36.00
C GLU A 245 -26.50 4.41 37.27
N LEU A 246 -25.40 4.04 37.93
CA LEU A 246 -25.48 3.30 39.19
C LEU A 246 -26.17 4.15 40.28
N PRO A 247 -26.89 3.51 41.21
CA PRO A 247 -27.45 4.22 42.36
C PRO A 247 -26.32 4.88 43.19
N PRO A 248 -26.61 5.97 43.91
CA PRO A 248 -25.60 6.71 44.69
C PRO A 248 -24.81 5.80 45.64
N GLU A 249 -25.45 4.82 46.28
CA GLU A 249 -24.79 3.88 47.19
C GLU A 249 -23.68 3.06 46.51
N GLU A 250 -23.94 2.57 45.30
CA GLU A 250 -22.94 1.81 44.52
C GLU A 250 -21.83 2.71 44.00
N LYS A 251 -22.17 3.94 43.56
CA LYS A 251 -21.16 4.96 43.19
C LYS A 251 -20.23 5.25 44.36
N SER A 252 -20.79 5.43 45.56
CA SER A 252 -20.04 5.67 46.79
C SER A 252 -19.08 4.52 47.06
N ARG A 253 -19.56 3.27 47.01
CA ARG A 253 -18.72 2.07 47.21
C ARG A 253 -17.53 2.00 46.25
N ILE A 254 -17.75 2.36 44.98
CA ILE A 254 -16.70 2.40 43.96
C ILE A 254 -15.66 3.50 44.28
N MET A 255 -16.09 4.64 44.80
CA MET A 255 -15.22 5.76 45.19
C MET A 255 -14.49 5.56 46.53
N MET A 256 -15.13 4.94 47.52
CA MET A 256 -14.60 4.77 48.89
C MET A 256 -13.55 3.68 49.01
N SER A 257 -13.54 2.72 48.09
CA SER A 257 -12.65 1.57 48.15
C SER A 257 -11.19 1.87 47.75
N VAL A 258 -10.72 3.12 47.86
CA VAL A 258 -9.37 3.62 47.54
C VAL A 258 -8.54 3.85 48.82
N PRO A 259 -7.99 2.81 49.47
CA PRO A 259 -7.08 3.03 50.59
C PRO A 259 -5.71 3.50 50.07
N GLY A 260 -5.27 4.67 50.56
CA GLY A 260 -3.87 5.08 50.67
C GLY A 260 -3.00 4.92 49.42
N ALA A 261 -3.34 5.59 48.31
CA ALA A 261 -2.47 5.59 47.13
C ALA A 261 -1.15 6.32 47.44
N PRO A 262 0.01 5.63 47.53
CA PRO A 262 1.29 6.28 47.79
C PRO A 262 1.58 7.31 46.70
N GLY A 263 2.22 8.41 47.12
CA GLY A 263 2.54 9.58 46.32
C GLY A 263 3.01 9.23 44.91
N THR A 264 2.42 9.91 43.94
CA THR A 264 2.71 9.80 42.52
C THR A 264 4.21 9.88 42.26
N LYS A 265 4.87 8.74 42.01
CA LYS A 265 6.20 8.75 41.39
C LYS A 265 6.04 9.44 40.03
N LYS A 266 6.71 10.59 39.88
CA LYS A 266 6.79 11.34 38.62
C LYS A 266 7.36 10.38 37.57
N VAL A 267 6.51 9.91 36.68
CA VAL A 267 6.94 9.08 35.55
C VAL A 267 7.70 10.01 34.61
N PRO A 268 8.96 9.71 34.24
CA PRO A 268 9.78 10.61 33.45
C PRO A 268 9.11 10.93 32.11
N LEU A 269 9.14 12.22 31.77
CA LEU A 269 8.44 12.89 30.66
C LEU A 269 8.94 12.50 29.26
N TRP A 270 9.68 11.40 29.11
CA TRP A 270 10.46 11.11 27.91
C TRP A 270 9.76 10.40 26.73
N PRO A 271 8.49 9.96 26.75
CA PRO A 271 7.87 9.44 25.52
C PRO A 271 7.26 10.53 24.61
N VAL A 272 7.48 11.82 24.91
CA VAL A 272 6.98 12.94 24.09
C VAL A 272 7.63 13.00 22.69
N TRP A 273 8.77 12.34 22.48
CA TRP A 273 9.49 12.35 21.19
C TRP A 273 9.13 11.21 20.22
N THR A 274 8.30 10.24 20.62
CA THR A 274 7.93 9.10 19.77
C THR A 274 6.55 9.21 19.09
N SER A 275 5.84 10.32 19.29
CA SER A 275 4.48 10.57 18.77
C SER A 275 4.42 10.88 17.27
N GLY A 276 5.56 10.99 16.57
CA GLY A 276 5.62 11.24 15.13
C GLY A 276 5.28 10.05 14.22
N GLY A 277 5.15 8.83 14.76
CA GLY A 277 5.10 7.64 13.91
C GLY A 277 3.72 7.01 13.68
N CYS A 278 2.65 7.48 14.32
CA CYS A 278 1.30 6.94 14.06
C CYS A 278 0.66 7.47 12.76
N CYS A 279 1.08 8.64 12.29
CA CYS A 279 0.84 9.04 10.90
C CYS A 279 1.64 8.17 9.91
N GLY A 280 2.73 7.53 10.38
CA GLY A 280 3.63 6.73 9.55
C GLY A 280 2.97 5.53 8.88
N CYS A 281 2.12 4.75 9.54
CA CYS A 281 1.56 3.53 8.90
C CYS A 281 0.51 3.84 7.83
N PHE A 282 -0.35 4.85 8.06
CA PHE A 282 -1.25 5.34 7.02
C PHE A 282 -0.49 6.11 5.93
N PHE A 283 0.56 6.86 6.28
CA PHE A 283 1.45 7.54 5.34
C PHE A 283 2.27 6.54 4.50
N PHE A 284 2.73 5.42 5.05
CA PHE A 284 3.49 4.41 4.31
C PHE A 284 2.60 3.61 3.37
N MET A 285 1.35 3.29 3.75
CA MET A 285 0.39 2.69 2.82
C MET A 285 -0.05 3.68 1.74
N PHE A 286 -0.23 4.96 2.09
CA PHE A 286 -0.52 6.03 1.13
C PHE A 286 0.65 6.31 0.18
N MET A 287 1.89 6.35 0.69
CA MET A 287 3.11 6.52 -0.10
C MET A 287 3.42 5.28 -0.94
N ALA A 288 3.19 4.07 -0.45
CA ALA A 288 3.33 2.86 -1.26
C ALA A 288 2.32 2.84 -2.42
N GLY A 289 1.07 3.29 -2.18
CA GLY A 289 0.08 3.49 -3.23
C GLY A 289 0.47 4.58 -4.24
N ILE A 290 1.03 5.69 -3.77
CA ILE A 290 1.57 6.76 -4.63
C ILE A 290 2.78 6.26 -5.42
N VAL A 291 3.70 5.53 -4.81
CA VAL A 291 4.91 5.01 -5.44
C VAL A 291 4.56 3.93 -6.46
N ALA A 292 3.66 3.00 -6.15
CA ALA A 292 3.13 2.03 -7.11
C ALA A 292 2.35 2.72 -8.24
N GLY A 293 1.60 3.78 -7.91
CA GLY A 293 0.95 4.67 -8.87
C GLY A 293 1.96 5.33 -9.80
N ILE A 294 3.01 5.96 -9.28
CA ILE A 294 4.07 6.65 -10.03
C ILE A 294 4.87 5.67 -10.88
N PHE A 295 5.27 4.51 -10.35
CA PHE A 295 5.97 3.49 -11.13
C PHE A 295 5.07 2.85 -12.20
N GLY A 296 3.76 2.76 -11.97
CA GLY A 296 2.78 2.39 -12.99
C GLY A 296 2.49 3.48 -14.02
N TYR A 297 2.60 4.76 -13.65
CA TYR A 297 2.23 5.93 -14.46
C TYR A 297 3.40 6.54 -15.26
N CYS A 298 4.65 6.32 -14.86
CA CYS A 298 5.83 6.82 -15.58
C CYS A 298 6.27 5.94 -16.75
N SER A 299 5.45 4.99 -17.18
CA SER A 299 5.73 4.16 -18.34
C SER A 299 4.85 4.63 -19.50
N ASN A 300 5.18 5.78 -20.10
CA ASN A 300 4.57 6.22 -21.36
C ASN A 300 4.63 5.06 -22.38
N ASN A 301 3.54 4.77 -23.09
CA ASN A 301 3.50 3.70 -24.09
C ASN A 301 4.68 3.80 -25.07
N GLU A 302 5.05 5.02 -25.45
CA GLU A 302 6.22 5.32 -26.29
C GLU A 302 7.54 4.87 -25.65
N GLN A 303 7.75 5.11 -24.35
CA GLN A 303 8.94 4.63 -23.64
C GLN A 303 8.96 3.09 -23.56
N ARG A 304 7.81 2.44 -23.35
CA ARG A 304 7.71 0.97 -23.38
C ARG A 304 8.09 0.41 -24.75
N ILE A 305 7.54 1.01 -25.81
CA ILE A 305 7.82 0.64 -27.20
C ILE A 305 9.32 0.79 -27.51
N ASN A 306 9.94 1.89 -27.11
CA ASN A 306 11.36 2.16 -27.35
C ASN A 306 12.25 1.17 -26.58
N VAL A 307 11.96 0.91 -25.30
CA VAL A 307 12.70 -0.07 -24.49
C VAL A 307 12.57 -1.48 -25.09
N GLN A 308 11.37 -1.89 -25.49
CA GLN A 308 11.14 -3.20 -26.08
C GLN A 308 11.81 -3.34 -27.45
N CYS A 309 11.75 -2.33 -28.31
CA CYS A 309 12.43 -2.32 -29.61
C CYS A 309 13.96 -2.42 -29.45
N ARG A 310 14.54 -1.65 -28.51
CA ARG A 310 15.97 -1.73 -28.20
C ARG A 310 16.38 -3.10 -27.66
N ASN A 311 15.54 -3.72 -26.83
CA ASN A 311 15.79 -5.07 -26.32
C ASN A 311 15.70 -6.15 -27.41
N ASN A 312 14.80 -5.98 -28.38
CA ASN A 312 14.74 -6.87 -29.56
C ASN A 312 16.03 -6.76 -30.39
N MET A 313 16.51 -5.54 -30.64
CA MET A 313 17.77 -5.30 -31.37
C MET A 313 18.98 -5.91 -30.66
N LYS A 314 19.05 -5.82 -29.33
CA LYS A 314 20.10 -6.49 -28.55
C LYS A 314 20.04 -8.02 -28.67
N GLN A 315 18.84 -8.60 -28.68
CA GLN A 315 18.67 -10.04 -28.90
C GLN A 315 19.09 -10.45 -30.31
N ILE A 316 18.79 -9.63 -31.33
CA ILE A 316 19.28 -9.82 -32.70
C ILE A 316 20.82 -9.78 -32.73
N GLY A 317 21.45 -8.80 -32.08
CA GLY A 317 22.91 -8.70 -31.99
C GLY A 317 23.54 -9.91 -31.30
N LEU A 318 22.95 -10.39 -30.21
CA LEU A 318 23.40 -11.61 -29.54
C LEU A 318 23.26 -12.84 -30.45
N ALA A 319 22.13 -12.98 -31.16
CA ALA A 319 21.91 -14.07 -32.10
C ALA A 319 22.89 -14.05 -33.27
N LEU A 320 23.23 -12.87 -33.80
CA LEU A 320 24.25 -12.71 -34.83
C LEU A 320 25.63 -13.13 -34.33
N LYS A 321 25.98 -12.79 -33.08
CA LYS A 321 27.24 -13.18 -32.46
C LYS A 321 27.33 -14.70 -32.25
N MET A 322 26.27 -15.33 -31.71
CA MET A 322 26.23 -16.79 -31.58
C MET A 322 26.35 -17.47 -32.95
N TYR A 323 25.65 -16.95 -33.95
CA TYR A 323 25.75 -17.47 -35.31
C TYR A 323 27.18 -17.35 -35.87
N SER A 324 27.87 -16.22 -35.67
CA SER A 324 29.22 -16.05 -36.20
C SER A 324 30.23 -16.97 -35.52
N GLU A 325 30.10 -17.21 -34.23
CA GLU A 325 30.90 -18.19 -33.48
C GLU A 325 30.80 -19.59 -34.12
N ASP A 326 29.59 -20.00 -34.52
CA ASP A 326 29.34 -21.30 -35.16
C ASP A 326 29.67 -21.32 -36.67
N ASN A 327 29.83 -20.16 -37.31
CA ASN A 327 30.03 -20.02 -38.76
C ASN A 327 31.36 -19.34 -39.12
N LYS A 328 32.43 -19.64 -38.38
CA LYS A 328 33.80 -19.18 -38.66
C LYS A 328 33.91 -17.64 -38.77
N GLY A 329 33.23 -16.93 -37.88
CA GLY A 329 33.18 -15.48 -37.84
C GLY A 329 32.24 -14.84 -38.86
N GLN A 330 31.52 -15.60 -39.70
CA GLN A 330 30.63 -15.06 -40.72
C GLN A 330 29.22 -14.82 -40.17
N TYR A 331 28.65 -13.65 -40.42
CA TYR A 331 27.21 -13.42 -40.18
C TYR A 331 26.37 -13.98 -41.34
N PRO A 332 25.03 -14.10 -41.19
CA PRO A 332 24.17 -14.56 -42.26
C PRO A 332 24.37 -13.78 -43.58
N PRO A 333 24.44 -14.47 -44.73
CA PRO A 333 24.80 -13.81 -46.01
C PRO A 333 23.63 -13.01 -46.61
N TYR A 334 22.40 -13.25 -46.18
CA TYR A 334 21.20 -12.64 -46.73
C TYR A 334 20.80 -11.38 -45.95
N CYS A 335 20.39 -10.33 -46.66
CA CYS A 335 19.85 -9.12 -46.03
C CYS A 335 18.37 -9.27 -45.65
N GLY A 336 17.87 -8.34 -44.84
CA GLY A 336 16.44 -8.21 -44.54
C GLY A 336 15.83 -9.40 -43.79
N GLU A 337 14.58 -9.73 -44.12
CA GLU A 337 13.83 -10.80 -43.46
C GLU A 337 14.52 -12.16 -43.59
N LYS A 338 15.09 -12.46 -44.76
CA LYS A 338 15.71 -13.77 -45.05
C LYS A 338 16.92 -14.05 -44.15
N GLY A 339 17.71 -13.01 -43.83
CA GLY A 339 18.83 -13.16 -42.91
C GLY A 339 18.37 -13.40 -41.47
N LEU A 340 17.34 -12.66 -41.03
CA LEU A 340 16.82 -12.77 -39.67
C LEU A 340 16.01 -14.06 -39.44
N THR A 341 15.25 -14.51 -40.44
CA THR A 341 14.52 -15.80 -40.38
C THR A 341 15.46 -16.99 -40.39
N MET A 342 16.63 -16.89 -41.02
CA MET A 342 17.69 -17.91 -40.90
C MET A 342 18.17 -18.07 -39.44
N LEU A 343 18.30 -16.97 -38.68
CA LEU A 343 18.63 -17.03 -37.26
C LEU A 343 17.50 -17.72 -36.47
N SER A 344 16.26 -17.47 -36.85
CA SER A 344 15.10 -18.07 -36.19
C SER A 344 14.94 -19.56 -36.49
N GLY A 345 15.08 -19.95 -37.76
CA GLY A 345 15.00 -21.34 -38.20
C GLY A 345 16.12 -22.24 -37.63
N LYS A 346 17.26 -21.65 -37.26
CA LYS A 346 18.34 -22.35 -36.53
C LYS A 346 18.26 -22.19 -35.01
N HIS A 347 17.15 -21.67 -34.48
CA HIS A 347 16.89 -21.48 -33.04
C HIS A 347 17.81 -20.50 -32.30
N TYR A 348 18.57 -19.64 -32.99
CA TYR A 348 19.34 -18.56 -32.33
C TYR A 348 18.47 -17.40 -31.88
N LEU A 349 17.30 -17.20 -32.53
CA LEU A 349 16.44 -16.05 -32.29
C LEU A 349 14.94 -16.45 -32.28
N PRO A 350 14.18 -16.14 -31.22
CA PRO A 350 12.74 -16.39 -31.21
C PRO A 350 11.99 -15.52 -32.23
N GLU A 351 11.03 -16.08 -32.98
CA GLU A 351 10.25 -15.35 -34.01
C GLU A 351 9.57 -14.08 -33.48
N LYS A 352 9.11 -14.10 -32.21
CA LYS A 352 8.49 -12.94 -31.55
C LYS A 352 9.39 -11.69 -31.50
N VAL A 353 10.71 -11.86 -31.59
CA VAL A 353 11.69 -10.77 -31.55
C VAL A 353 11.74 -10.02 -32.89
N LEU A 354 11.29 -10.66 -33.99
CA LEU A 354 11.30 -10.10 -35.33
C LEU A 354 10.18 -9.08 -35.59
N VAL A 355 9.28 -8.88 -34.63
CA VAL A 355 8.18 -7.92 -34.71
C VAL A 355 8.51 -6.69 -33.87
N CYS A 356 8.54 -5.52 -34.50
CA CYS A 356 8.70 -4.25 -33.79
C CYS A 356 7.37 -3.85 -33.12
N PRO A 357 7.36 -3.47 -31.83
CA PRO A 357 6.14 -3.02 -31.15
C PRO A 357 5.52 -1.74 -31.74
N ASN A 358 6.30 -0.98 -32.51
CA ASN A 358 5.85 0.25 -33.17
C ASN A 358 5.40 0.04 -34.62
N ALA A 359 5.50 -1.18 -35.16
CA ALA A 359 5.23 -1.43 -36.57
C ALA A 359 3.71 -1.40 -36.83
N ALA A 360 3.18 -0.24 -37.25
CA ALA A 360 1.79 -0.14 -37.68
C ALA A 360 1.55 -0.86 -39.02
N LYS A 361 2.56 -0.94 -39.91
CA LYS A 361 2.62 -1.73 -41.15
C LYS A 361 4.08 -1.97 -41.54
N SER A 362 4.40 -3.13 -42.10
CA SER A 362 5.76 -3.51 -42.49
C SER A 362 6.44 -2.48 -43.43
N PRO A 363 7.51 -1.81 -42.99
CA PRO A 363 8.06 -0.65 -43.69
C PRO A 363 9.10 -0.99 -44.77
N THR A 364 9.66 -2.19 -44.75
CA THR A 364 10.74 -2.63 -45.64
C THR A 364 10.21 -3.31 -46.92
N PRO A 365 11.01 -3.40 -48.00
CA PRO A 365 10.61 -4.06 -49.26
C PRO A 365 10.15 -5.51 -49.06
N ASP A 366 10.72 -6.18 -48.06
CA ASP A 366 10.48 -7.60 -47.79
C ASP A 366 9.47 -7.82 -46.65
N GLY A 367 8.89 -6.77 -46.07
CA GLY A 367 7.91 -6.93 -44.99
C GLY A 367 8.48 -7.10 -43.57
N ALA A 368 9.81 -7.11 -43.41
CA ALA A 368 10.48 -7.18 -42.12
C ALA A 368 10.31 -5.91 -41.26
N ALA A 369 10.23 -6.07 -39.94
CA ALA A 369 10.22 -4.96 -38.99
C ALA A 369 11.63 -4.41 -38.67
N TYR A 370 12.69 -5.17 -39.00
CA TYR A 370 14.09 -4.79 -38.82
C TYR A 370 14.84 -4.97 -40.14
N VAL A 371 15.68 -4.00 -40.50
CA VAL A 371 16.52 -3.99 -41.70
C VAL A 371 17.87 -4.59 -41.31
N TYR A 372 18.16 -5.83 -41.70
CA TYR A 372 19.45 -6.49 -41.45
C TYR A 372 20.38 -6.37 -42.67
N LEU A 373 21.65 -6.03 -42.46
CA LEU A 373 22.69 -5.97 -43.49
C LEU A 373 23.51 -7.27 -43.46
N GLY A 374 23.27 -8.12 -44.46
CA GLY A 374 23.91 -9.43 -44.58
C GLY A 374 25.32 -9.37 -45.18
N GLY A 375 26.02 -10.50 -45.14
CA GLY A 375 27.34 -10.67 -45.80
C GLY A 375 28.52 -10.03 -45.05
N LEU A 376 28.29 -9.61 -43.81
CA LEU A 376 29.32 -9.07 -42.91
C LEU A 376 29.93 -10.19 -42.05
N ASN A 377 30.99 -9.87 -41.30
CA ASN A 377 31.67 -10.80 -40.40
C ASN A 377 32.00 -10.16 -39.04
N SER A 378 32.45 -10.96 -38.09
CA SER A 378 32.79 -10.53 -36.72
C SER A 378 34.01 -9.61 -36.63
N GLU A 379 34.78 -9.46 -37.72
CA GLU A 379 35.92 -8.54 -37.82
C GLU A 379 35.52 -7.17 -38.40
N ALA A 380 34.22 -6.95 -38.63
CA ALA A 380 33.69 -5.64 -39.00
C ALA A 380 34.10 -4.58 -37.96
N ALA A 381 34.23 -3.33 -38.40
CA ALA A 381 34.59 -2.25 -37.49
C ALA A 381 33.53 -2.14 -36.38
N PRO A 382 33.87 -1.78 -35.13
CA PRO A 382 32.92 -1.73 -34.02
C PRO A 382 31.64 -0.93 -34.30
N ASP A 383 31.75 0.13 -35.11
CA ASP A 383 30.66 1.00 -35.52
C ASP A 383 30.10 0.68 -36.92
N THR A 384 30.37 -0.51 -37.45
CA THR A 384 29.68 -1.03 -38.63
C THR A 384 28.22 -1.32 -38.30
N ILE A 385 27.28 -0.86 -39.14
CA ILE A 385 25.85 -1.12 -38.94
C ILE A 385 25.54 -2.58 -39.29
N LEU A 386 24.96 -3.33 -38.35
CA LEU A 386 24.46 -4.69 -38.59
C LEU A 386 22.96 -4.70 -38.87
N ALA A 387 22.18 -3.91 -38.12
CA ALA A 387 20.74 -3.82 -38.32
C ALA A 387 20.17 -2.45 -37.92
N VAL A 388 19.01 -2.11 -38.46
CA VAL A 388 18.28 -0.88 -38.16
C VAL A 388 16.80 -1.20 -37.92
N CYS A 389 16.15 -0.48 -37.01
CA CYS A 389 14.69 -0.55 -36.89
C CYS A 389 14.02 -0.13 -38.21
N GLY A 390 13.11 -0.96 -38.72
CA GLY A 390 12.38 -0.71 -39.95
C GLY A 390 11.44 0.50 -39.84
N THR A 391 10.95 0.81 -38.65
CA THR A 391 9.97 1.88 -38.44
C THR A 391 10.64 3.03 -37.70
N SER A 392 10.47 4.25 -38.18
CA SER A 392 10.88 5.41 -37.41
C SER A 392 10.02 5.54 -36.16
N HIS A 393 10.66 5.93 -35.06
CA HIS A 393 9.99 6.30 -33.83
C HIS A 393 9.85 7.83 -33.83
N ASP A 394 8.92 8.35 -34.63
CA ASP A 394 8.69 9.79 -34.75
C ASP A 394 8.16 10.36 -33.41
N VAL A 395 8.89 11.32 -32.85
CA VAL A 395 8.49 12.02 -31.61
C VAL A 395 8.47 13.52 -31.91
N GLY A 396 7.28 14.08 -32.08
CA GLY A 396 7.12 15.48 -32.45
C GLY A 396 7.60 15.76 -33.87
N LYS A 397 8.71 16.49 -34.01
CA LYS A 397 9.28 16.89 -35.31
C LYS A 397 10.48 16.07 -35.76
N ASP A 398 11.04 15.24 -34.87
CA ASP A 398 12.28 14.50 -35.13
C ASP A 398 12.00 13.01 -35.33
N THR A 399 12.80 12.40 -36.20
CA THR A 399 12.75 10.98 -36.50
C THR A 399 13.87 10.26 -35.74
N ARG A 400 13.51 9.18 -35.04
CA ARG A 400 14.46 8.38 -34.25
C ARG A 400 14.58 6.97 -34.80
N PHE A 401 15.82 6.48 -34.89
CA PHE A 401 16.14 5.11 -35.28
C PHE A 401 16.95 4.42 -34.20
N HIS A 402 16.62 3.17 -33.90
CA HIS A 402 17.52 2.27 -33.18
C HIS A 402 18.41 1.56 -34.19
N VAL A 403 19.72 1.69 -34.01
CA VAL A 403 20.74 1.12 -34.90
C VAL A 403 21.56 0.14 -34.08
N LEU A 404 21.72 -1.09 -34.57
CA LEU A 404 22.59 -2.11 -33.98
C LEU A 404 23.95 -2.06 -34.67
N PHE A 405 25.00 -1.84 -33.90
CA PHE A 405 26.38 -1.84 -34.37
C PHE A 405 27.06 -3.19 -34.12
N ALA A 406 28.19 -3.42 -34.80
CA ALA A 406 28.94 -4.67 -34.73
C ALA A 406 29.51 -4.96 -33.33
N ASP A 407 29.75 -3.93 -32.52
CA ASP A 407 30.12 -4.06 -31.11
C ASP A 407 28.96 -4.51 -30.19
N GLY A 408 27.74 -4.65 -30.73
CA GLY A 408 26.53 -5.01 -30.01
C GLY A 408 25.83 -3.84 -29.32
N SER A 409 26.33 -2.61 -29.48
CA SER A 409 25.67 -1.41 -28.99
C SER A 409 24.42 -1.10 -29.82
N VAL A 410 23.40 -0.56 -29.15
CA VAL A 410 22.15 -0.13 -29.78
C VAL A 410 21.81 1.30 -29.34
N PRO A 411 22.48 2.32 -29.91
CA PRO A 411 22.14 3.71 -29.67
C PRO A 411 20.86 4.13 -30.42
N GLU A 412 20.29 5.23 -29.96
CA GLU A 412 19.22 5.94 -30.64
C GLU A 412 19.83 7.07 -31.47
N ILE A 413 19.64 7.02 -32.79
CA ILE A 413 20.07 8.07 -33.71
C ILE A 413 18.87 8.99 -33.95
N ILE A 414 19.00 10.24 -33.50
CA ILE A 414 17.99 11.28 -33.67
C ILE A 414 18.36 12.11 -34.89
N LEU A 415 17.43 12.28 -35.81
CA LEU A 415 17.56 13.10 -37.00
C LEU A 415 16.51 14.22 -36.99
N PRO A 416 16.90 15.48 -37.27
CA PRO A 416 15.96 16.59 -37.27
C PRO A 416 15.02 16.49 -38.47
N GLY A 417 13.71 16.62 -38.22
CA GLY A 417 12.69 16.50 -39.27
C GLY A 417 12.29 15.06 -39.59
N LYS A 418 11.30 14.92 -40.49
CA LYS A 418 10.85 13.63 -41.02
C LYS A 418 11.78 13.18 -42.15
N VAL A 419 12.84 12.49 -41.77
CA VAL A 419 13.85 11.97 -42.70
C VAL A 419 13.79 10.44 -42.73
N GLY A 420 14.43 9.82 -43.72
CA GLY A 420 14.43 8.36 -43.85
C GLY A 420 15.81 7.75 -43.80
N TYR A 421 15.97 6.64 -44.52
CA TYR A 421 17.18 5.83 -44.50
C TYR A 421 18.35 6.51 -45.20
N ALA A 422 18.10 7.34 -46.22
CA ALA A 422 19.15 8.06 -46.92
C ALA A 422 19.95 8.94 -45.95
N GLU A 423 19.25 9.76 -45.17
CA GLU A 423 19.87 10.67 -44.19
C GLU A 423 20.46 9.90 -43.01
N LEU A 424 19.86 8.78 -42.60
CA LEU A 424 20.42 7.90 -41.57
C LEU A 424 21.77 7.32 -42.01
N PHE A 425 21.84 6.71 -43.19
CA PHE A 425 23.06 6.10 -43.70
C PHE A 425 24.16 7.14 -43.92
N GLN A 426 23.80 8.32 -44.44
CA GLN A 426 24.73 9.44 -44.57
C GLN A 426 25.30 9.87 -43.21
N LYS A 427 24.47 9.98 -42.16
CA LYS A 427 24.92 10.34 -40.81
C LYS A 427 25.82 9.28 -40.17
N CYS A 428 25.58 8.01 -40.47
CA CYS A 428 26.39 6.89 -39.99
C CYS A 428 27.66 6.65 -40.84
N CYS A 429 28.06 7.61 -41.69
CA CYS A 429 29.24 7.52 -42.56
C CYS A 429 29.23 6.33 -43.53
N VAL A 430 28.03 5.83 -43.88
CA VAL A 430 27.84 4.95 -45.03
C VAL A 430 27.72 5.87 -46.25
N ILE A 431 28.85 6.07 -46.94
CA ILE A 431 28.94 7.07 -48.01
C ILE A 431 28.25 6.51 -49.26
N LEU A 432 27.21 7.23 -49.70
CA LEU A 432 26.65 7.14 -51.04
C LEU A 432 27.59 7.94 -51.97
N ASP A 433 28.55 7.28 -52.61
CA ASP A 433 29.32 7.90 -53.69
C ASP A 433 28.57 7.70 -55.02
N ASP A 434 28.44 8.77 -55.80
CA ASP A 434 27.81 8.85 -57.13
C ASP A 434 28.42 7.86 -58.14
N ARG A 435 29.53 7.18 -57.77
CA ARG A 435 30.27 6.19 -58.57
C ARG A 435 30.01 4.72 -58.19
N ASN A 436 28.80 4.37 -57.73
CA ASN A 436 28.38 2.97 -57.47
C ASN A 436 29.17 2.20 -56.39
N GLY A 437 30.00 2.87 -55.60
CA GLY A 437 30.77 2.28 -54.51
C GLY A 437 30.17 2.62 -53.16
N PHE A 438 29.34 1.74 -52.59
CA PHE A 438 29.01 1.88 -51.17
C PHE A 438 30.25 1.51 -50.36
N THR A 439 30.84 2.51 -49.72
CA THR A 439 31.96 2.31 -48.81
C THR A 439 31.54 2.66 -47.40
N GLU A 440 31.73 1.73 -46.48
CA GLU A 440 31.67 2.00 -45.06
C GLU A 440 33.13 2.25 -44.62
N LYS A 441 33.47 3.51 -44.37
CA LYS A 441 34.84 3.95 -44.01
C LYS A 441 35.94 3.44 -44.97
N GLY A 442 35.65 3.40 -46.27
CA GLY A 442 36.62 3.00 -47.31
C GLY A 442 36.71 1.50 -47.59
N LYS A 443 35.96 0.63 -46.90
CA LYS A 443 35.79 -0.78 -47.28
C LYS A 443 34.52 -0.94 -48.14
N GLN A 444 34.62 -1.66 -49.26
CA GLN A 444 33.46 -1.94 -50.11
C GLN A 444 32.49 -2.88 -49.39
N LEU A 445 31.21 -2.50 -49.34
CA LEU A 445 30.16 -3.42 -48.89
C LEU A 445 29.99 -4.57 -49.90
N PRO A 446 29.56 -5.76 -49.45
CA PRO A 446 29.23 -6.84 -50.37
C PRO A 446 28.19 -6.40 -51.41
N PRO A 447 28.28 -6.82 -52.69
CA PRO A 447 27.34 -6.41 -53.74
C PRO A 447 25.86 -6.66 -53.38
N ALA A 448 25.56 -7.78 -52.72
CA ALA A 448 24.20 -8.10 -52.29
C ALA A 448 23.65 -7.11 -51.25
N THR A 449 24.50 -6.65 -50.33
CA THR A 449 24.16 -5.66 -49.30
C THR A 449 23.94 -4.29 -49.93
N ARG A 450 24.81 -3.93 -50.88
CA ARG A 450 24.68 -2.72 -51.68
C ARG A 450 23.34 -2.65 -52.40
N ASP A 451 23.02 -3.69 -53.16
CA ASP A 451 21.80 -3.76 -53.97
C ASP A 451 20.54 -3.80 -53.08
N TYR A 452 20.66 -4.32 -51.85
CA TYR A 452 19.59 -4.24 -50.86
C TYR A 452 19.36 -2.83 -50.33
N ILE A 453 20.43 -2.10 -49.99
CA ILE A 453 20.32 -0.70 -49.53
C ILE A 453 19.70 0.17 -50.63
N LEU A 454 20.11 0.00 -51.89
CA LEU A 454 19.50 0.73 -53.02
C LEU A 454 17.99 0.48 -53.13
N ARG A 455 17.55 -0.77 -53.04
CA ARG A 455 16.11 -1.11 -53.04
C ARG A 455 15.35 -0.52 -51.85
N LEU A 456 15.99 -0.43 -50.68
CA LEU A 456 15.43 0.22 -49.49
C LEU A 456 15.19 1.72 -49.76
N LEU A 457 16.18 2.40 -50.35
CA LEU A 457 16.11 3.82 -50.71
C LEU A 457 15.04 4.08 -51.79
N ASP A 458 14.98 3.25 -52.82
CA ASP A 458 13.98 3.36 -53.89
C ASP A 458 12.55 3.19 -53.34
N THR A 459 12.35 2.22 -52.44
CA THR A 459 11.05 1.97 -51.79
C THR A 459 10.62 3.14 -50.92
N GLU A 460 11.58 3.79 -50.26
CA GLU A 460 11.32 4.98 -49.46
C GLU A 460 10.95 6.19 -50.34
N GLN A 461 11.68 6.42 -51.43
CA GLN A 461 11.37 7.48 -52.40
C GLN A 461 9.99 7.25 -53.05
N ALA A 462 9.63 6.00 -53.33
CA ALA A 462 8.32 5.63 -53.87
C ALA A 462 7.16 6.01 -52.92
N LYS A 463 7.40 6.00 -51.60
CA LYS A 463 6.40 6.37 -50.58
C LYS A 463 6.25 7.89 -50.38
N LYS A 464 7.21 8.72 -50.82
CA LYS A 464 7.07 10.19 -50.76
C LYS A 464 5.94 10.64 -51.72
N PRO A 465 4.94 11.42 -51.25
CA PRO A 465 3.85 11.90 -52.09
C PRO A 465 4.40 12.76 -53.23
N VAL A 466 3.78 12.66 -54.42
CA VAL A 466 4.25 13.26 -55.68
C VAL A 466 4.51 14.77 -55.58
N SER A 467 3.81 15.48 -54.68
CA SER A 467 3.98 16.91 -54.41
C SER A 467 5.33 17.30 -53.76
N LEU A 468 6.10 16.35 -53.24
CA LEU A 468 7.42 16.56 -52.61
C LEU A 468 8.61 16.08 -53.46
N ARG A 469 8.39 15.66 -54.73
CA ARG A 469 9.44 15.11 -55.62
C ARG A 469 10.08 16.15 -56.56
N LYS A 470 9.95 17.45 -56.29
CA LYS A 470 10.56 18.51 -57.12
C LYS A 470 11.88 18.97 -56.54
#